data_AF-A0A133YZ10-F1
#
_entry.id   AF-A0A133YZ10-F1
#
_cell.length_a   1.000
_cell.length_b   1.000
_cell.length_c   1.000
_cell.angle_alpha   90.00
_cell.angle_beta   90.00
_cell.angle_gamma   90.00
#
_symmetry.space_group_name_H-M   'P 1'
#
loop_
_entity.id
_entity.type
_entity.pdbx_description
1 polymer ?
#
loop_
_entity_poly.entity_id
_entity_poly.type
_entity_poly.pdbx_seq_one_letter_code
_entity_poly.pdbx_strand_id
1 'polypeptide(L)'
;MRSTFRILFYINKSKTKADGTTAILCRITIDGASAVITTGESTAPKDWSVKRRETKEKKTNQRLQTFRENVEQGYNTLLYKYGAVSAELLKNYLQGVGKTPTTLLALSAEELKAQRESSSAGTYRNNRYADRLLNSFVHIRSETDVPLSALTIEFFEDYRLYLKREGYAPATINSHLCWLSRLMYRAVS
;
A
#
# COMPACT_ATOMS: atom_id res chain seq x y z
N MET A 1 18.21 -2.95 25.01
CA MET A 1 17.88 -4.17 24.24
C MET A 1 18.28 -3.91 22.79
N ARG A 2 19.29 -4.60 22.23
CA ARG A 2 19.72 -4.40 20.83
C ARG A 2 18.93 -5.35 19.94
N SER A 3 17.98 -4.82 19.18
CA SER A 3 17.27 -5.60 18.15
C SER A 3 18.26 -6.09 17.09
N THR A 4 18.14 -7.36 16.67
CA THR A 4 19.06 -7.98 15.69
C THR A 4 18.50 -7.84 14.27
N PHE A 5 18.88 -6.78 13.56
CA PHE A 5 18.48 -6.53 12.18
C PHE A 5 19.53 -7.04 11.17
N ARG A 6 19.13 -7.89 10.21
CA ARG A 6 20.00 -8.45 9.18
C ARG A 6 19.31 -8.52 7.82
N ILE A 7 20.08 -8.22 6.76
CA ILE A 7 19.65 -8.30 5.35
C ILE A 7 20.52 -9.30 4.60
N LEU A 8 19.89 -10.30 3.97
CA LEU A 8 20.54 -11.36 3.20
C LEU A 8 19.97 -11.45 1.79
N PHE A 9 20.81 -11.20 0.78
CA PHE A 9 20.49 -11.52 -0.61
C PHE A 9 20.88 -12.97 -0.94
N TYR A 10 20.01 -13.67 -1.65
CA TYR A 10 20.23 -15.03 -2.10
C TYR A 10 19.41 -15.36 -3.34
N ILE A 11 19.77 -16.43 -4.04
CA ILE A 11 19.01 -16.98 -5.17
C ILE A 11 18.51 -18.38 -4.82
N ASN A 12 17.41 -18.80 -5.44
CA ASN A 12 16.99 -20.19 -5.40
C ASN A 12 17.42 -20.90 -6.68
N LYS A 13 18.56 -21.61 -6.64
CA LYS A 13 19.12 -22.31 -7.80
C LYS A 13 18.21 -23.41 -8.37
N SER A 14 17.25 -23.92 -7.60
CA SER A 14 16.30 -24.92 -8.10
C SER A 14 15.11 -24.30 -8.84
N LYS A 15 14.93 -22.97 -8.75
CA LYS A 15 13.87 -22.23 -9.41
C LYS A 15 14.47 -21.30 -10.46
N THR A 16 14.65 -21.85 -11.65
CA THR A 16 15.14 -21.13 -12.83
C THR A 16 13.97 -20.85 -13.76
N LYS A 17 13.92 -19.64 -14.32
CA LYS A 17 12.96 -19.24 -15.35
C LYS A 17 13.31 -19.89 -16.68
N ALA A 18 12.38 -19.84 -17.64
CA ALA A 18 12.60 -20.32 -19.00
C ALA A 18 13.77 -19.62 -19.71
N ASP A 19 14.11 -18.39 -19.32
CA ASP A 19 15.25 -17.62 -19.84
C ASP A 19 16.62 -18.04 -19.25
N GLY A 20 16.66 -19.03 -18.35
CA GLY A 20 17.89 -19.50 -17.71
C GLY A 20 18.36 -18.67 -16.50
N THR A 21 17.61 -17.65 -16.09
CA THR A 21 17.91 -16.83 -14.91
C THR A 21 17.11 -17.25 -13.68
N THR A 22 17.57 -16.87 -12.50
CA THR A 22 16.84 -17.04 -11.24
C THR A 22 16.69 -15.70 -10.53
N ALA A 23 15.57 -15.50 -9.85
CA ALA A 23 15.28 -14.27 -9.13
C ALA A 23 16.19 -14.15 -7.90
N ILE A 24 16.68 -12.94 -7.66
CA ILE A 24 17.39 -12.59 -6.44
C ILE A 24 16.33 -12.21 -5.40
N LEU A 25 16.39 -12.88 -4.26
CA LEU A 25 15.50 -12.69 -3.12
C LEU A 25 16.27 -11.99 -2.00
N CYS A 26 15.56 -11.22 -1.20
CA CYS A 26 16.06 -10.61 0.01
C CYS A 26 15.32 -11.19 1.21
N ARG A 27 16.06 -11.76 2.16
CA ARG A 27 15.57 -12.16 3.47
C ARG A 27 15.95 -11.08 4.48
N ILE A 28 14.94 -10.59 5.18
CA ILE A 28 15.06 -9.66 6.30
C ILE A 28 14.88 -10.47 7.58
N THR A 29 15.78 -10.32 8.54
CA THR A 29 15.66 -10.94 9.87
C THR A 29 15.69 -9.84 10.92
N ILE A 30 14.69 -9.84 11.81
CA ILE A 30 14.58 -8.94 12.97
C ILE A 30 14.22 -9.81 14.17
N ASP A 31 15.05 -9.81 15.20
CA ASP A 31 14.81 -10.51 16.48
C ASP A 31 14.45 -11.99 16.33
N GLY A 32 15.18 -12.67 15.43
CA GLY A 32 15.01 -14.09 15.15
C GLY A 32 13.88 -14.43 14.16
N ALA A 33 12.91 -13.54 13.97
CA ALA A 33 11.87 -13.69 12.95
C ALA A 33 12.37 -13.21 11.58
N SER A 34 11.92 -13.86 10.50
CA SER A 34 12.36 -13.50 9.14
C SER A 34 11.22 -13.41 8.14
N ALA A 35 11.32 -12.44 7.23
CA ALA A 35 10.43 -12.25 6.09
C ALA A 35 11.23 -12.23 4.79
N VAL A 36 10.62 -12.65 3.67
CA VAL A 36 11.27 -12.70 2.35
C VAL A 36 10.53 -11.78 1.38
N ILE A 37 11.30 -11.00 0.63
CA ILE A 37 10.84 -10.08 -0.41
C ILE A 37 11.63 -10.29 -1.71
N THR A 38 10.97 -10.14 -2.86
CA THR A 38 11.60 -10.19 -4.17
C THR A 38 12.29 -8.85 -4.48
N THR A 39 13.52 -8.86 -4.97
CA THR A 39 14.24 -7.61 -5.28
C THR A 39 13.88 -7.01 -6.65
N GLY A 40 13.19 -7.78 -7.50
CA GLY A 40 12.91 -7.44 -8.90
C GLY A 40 14.05 -7.77 -9.86
N GLU A 41 15.22 -8.13 -9.35
CA GLU A 41 16.40 -8.47 -10.13
C GLU A 41 16.56 -9.99 -10.31
N SER A 42 17.21 -10.39 -11.39
CA SER A 42 17.54 -11.80 -11.67
C SER A 42 18.95 -11.95 -12.21
N THR A 43 19.54 -13.12 -12.00
CA THR A 43 20.88 -13.45 -12.48
C THR A 43 20.96 -14.92 -12.88
N ALA A 44 21.92 -15.28 -13.74
CA ALA A 44 22.20 -16.68 -14.01
C ALA A 44 22.81 -17.35 -12.76
N PRO A 45 22.41 -18.58 -12.39
CA PRO A 45 22.94 -19.26 -11.20
C PRO A 45 24.47 -19.37 -11.13
N LYS A 46 25.14 -19.41 -12.29
CA LYS A 46 26.60 -19.46 -12.45
C LYS A 46 27.31 -18.13 -12.16
N ASP A 47 26.59 -17.02 -12.27
CA ASP A 47 27.15 -15.68 -12.11
C ASP A 47 26.94 -15.13 -10.70
N TRP A 48 26.17 -15.84 -9.86
CA TRP A 48 25.97 -15.52 -8.45
C TRP A 48 27.10 -16.04 -7.56
N SER A 49 27.69 -15.15 -6.77
CA SER A 49 28.65 -15.49 -5.72
C SER A 49 27.94 -15.63 -4.37
N VAL A 50 27.91 -16.85 -3.80
CA VAL A 50 27.31 -17.09 -2.48
C VAL A 50 28.06 -16.36 -1.36
N LYS A 51 29.40 -16.28 -1.45
CA LYS A 51 30.23 -15.60 -0.45
C LYS A 51 30.03 -14.08 -0.46
N ARG A 52 30.04 -13.46 -1.65
CA ARG A 52 29.88 -12.00 -1.79
C ARG A 52 28.42 -11.54 -1.78
N ARG A 53 27.49 -12.44 -2.10
CA ARG A 53 26.06 -12.16 -2.29
C ARG A 53 25.83 -11.15 -3.42
N GLU A 54 26.60 -11.32 -4.48
CA GLU A 54 26.67 -10.43 -5.64
C GLU A 54 26.65 -11.27 -6.93
N THR A 55 26.22 -10.65 -8.02
CA THR A 55 26.37 -11.18 -9.38
C THR A 55 27.65 -10.63 -10.03
N LYS A 56 28.08 -11.20 -11.17
CA LYS A 56 29.14 -10.60 -11.99
C LYS A 56 28.73 -9.26 -12.63
N GLU A 57 27.43 -9.03 -12.78
CA GLU A 57 26.91 -7.81 -13.39
C GLU A 57 26.92 -6.62 -12.43
N LYS A 58 27.76 -5.62 -12.71
CA LYS A 58 27.91 -4.42 -11.87
C LYS A 58 26.60 -3.65 -11.69
N LYS A 59 25.79 -3.52 -12.75
CA LYS A 59 24.53 -2.77 -12.73
C LYS A 59 23.51 -3.40 -11.77
N THR A 60 23.36 -4.71 -11.80
CA THR A 60 22.50 -5.43 -10.86
C THR A 60 23.00 -5.28 -9.42
N ASN A 61 24.31 -5.35 -9.18
CA ASN A 61 24.86 -5.14 -7.83
C ASN A 61 24.57 -3.72 -7.32
N GLN A 62 24.67 -2.70 -8.16
CA GLN A 62 24.27 -1.32 -7.80
C GLN A 62 22.79 -1.25 -7.40
N ARG A 63 21.90 -1.90 -8.16
CA ARG A 63 20.47 -1.95 -7.82
C ARG A 63 20.19 -2.70 -6.53
N LEU A 64 20.91 -3.79 -6.26
CA LEU A 64 20.83 -4.52 -4.98
C LEU A 64 21.32 -3.65 -3.81
N GLN A 65 22.34 -2.82 -4.04
CA GLN A 65 22.83 -1.88 -3.04
C GLN A 65 21.78 -0.79 -2.74
N THR A 66 21.19 -0.18 -3.77
CA THR A 66 20.06 0.75 -3.59
C THR A 66 18.88 0.08 -2.90
N PHE A 67 18.57 -1.17 -3.23
CA PHE A 67 17.52 -1.92 -2.55
C PHE A 67 17.82 -2.11 -1.05
N ARG A 68 19.08 -2.42 -0.70
CA ARG A 68 19.53 -2.52 0.70
C ARG A 68 19.33 -1.20 1.43
N GLU A 69 19.74 -0.09 0.84
CA GLU A 69 19.56 1.26 1.42
C GLU A 69 18.08 1.56 1.67
N ASN A 70 17.19 1.22 0.74
CA ASN A 70 15.74 1.36 0.93
C ASN A 70 15.20 0.53 2.10
N VAL A 71 15.69 -0.71 2.27
CA VAL A 71 15.31 -1.59 3.39
C VAL A 71 15.78 -0.99 4.72
N GLU A 72 17.01 -0.47 4.78
CA GLU A 72 17.58 0.17 5.96
C GLU A 72 16.84 1.47 6.33
N GLN A 73 16.51 2.29 5.33
CA GLN A 73 15.71 3.50 5.52
C GLN A 73 14.30 3.17 6.01
N GLY A 74 13.65 2.16 5.44
CA GLY A 74 12.34 1.70 5.88
C GLY A 74 12.35 1.21 7.34
N TYR A 75 13.38 0.45 7.73
CA TYR A 75 13.57 0.01 9.11
C TYR A 75 13.67 1.21 10.06
N ASN A 76 14.55 2.18 9.76
CA ASN A 76 14.75 3.37 10.59
C ASN A 76 13.48 4.21 10.70
N THR A 77 12.74 4.36 9.59
CA THR A 77 11.47 5.10 9.56
C THR A 77 10.42 4.47 10.47
N LEU A 78 10.24 3.15 10.37
CA LEU A 78 9.29 2.42 11.20
C LEU A 78 9.70 2.41 12.67
N LEU A 79 11.00 2.28 12.95
CA LEU A 79 11.53 2.30 14.31
C LEU A 79 11.31 3.66 14.96
N TYR A 80 11.56 4.75 14.23
CA TYR A 80 11.28 6.11 14.69
C TYR A 80 9.78 6.32 14.96
N LYS A 81 8.91 5.82 14.07
CA LYS A 81 7.47 6.03 14.18
C LYS A 81 6.79 5.20 15.27
N TYR A 82 7.20 3.95 15.46
CA TYR A 82 6.47 2.99 16.30
C TYR A 82 7.28 2.44 17.49
N GLY A 83 8.57 2.79 17.60
CA GLY A 83 9.45 2.34 18.69
C GLY A 83 9.91 0.87 18.60
N ALA A 84 9.24 0.05 17.79
CA ALA A 84 9.61 -1.32 17.49
C ALA A 84 9.23 -1.70 16.05
N VAL A 85 9.93 -2.66 15.46
CA VAL A 85 9.73 -3.10 14.07
C VAL A 85 9.77 -4.62 14.01
N SER A 86 8.82 -5.24 13.29
CA SER A 86 8.87 -6.66 12.95
C SER A 86 9.29 -6.88 11.50
N ALA A 87 9.84 -8.05 11.18
CA ALA A 87 10.25 -8.38 9.81
C ALA A 87 9.08 -8.30 8.81
N GLU A 88 7.88 -8.73 9.22
CA GLU A 88 6.68 -8.68 8.37
C GLU A 88 6.16 -7.25 8.19
N LEU A 89 6.21 -6.40 9.25
CA LEU A 89 5.84 -4.99 9.14
C LEU A 89 6.75 -4.26 8.14
N LEU A 90 8.06 -4.48 8.23
CA LEU A 90 9.02 -3.87 7.30
C LEU A 90 8.81 -4.37 5.86
N LYS A 91 8.59 -5.67 5.68
CA LYS A 91 8.25 -6.23 4.36
C LYS A 91 7.00 -5.55 3.78
N ASN A 92 5.93 -5.44 4.57
CA ASN A 92 4.69 -4.82 4.12
C ASN A 92 4.90 -3.36 3.71
N TYR A 93 5.62 -2.59 4.54
CA TYR A 93 5.99 -1.21 4.23
C TYR A 93 6.76 -1.08 2.89
N LEU A 94 7.75 -1.94 2.66
CA LEU A 94 8.56 -1.95 1.43
C LEU A 94 7.77 -2.36 0.19
N GLN A 95 6.81 -3.28 0.35
CA GLN A 95 5.92 -3.69 -0.74
C GLN A 95 4.77 -2.69 -0.96
N GLY A 96 4.65 -1.66 -0.12
CA GLY A 96 3.49 -0.79 -0.09
C GLY A 96 2.20 -1.52 0.30
N VAL A 97 2.31 -2.73 0.85
CA VAL A 97 1.18 -3.47 1.41
C VAL A 97 0.75 -2.75 2.68
N GLY A 98 -0.50 -2.31 2.72
CA GLY A 98 -0.96 -1.40 3.77
C GLY A 98 -0.51 0.05 3.57
N LYS A 99 -0.12 0.46 2.34
CA LYS A 99 -0.40 1.84 1.89
C LYS A 99 -1.92 1.97 1.73
N THR A 100 -2.64 1.82 2.84
CA THR A 100 -4.00 2.29 2.95
C THR A 100 -3.97 3.74 2.54
N PRO A 101 -4.84 4.17 1.63
CA PRO A 101 -5.08 5.57 1.39
C PRO A 101 -5.18 6.26 2.75
N THR A 102 -4.25 7.17 3.06
CA THR A 102 -4.23 7.81 4.38
C THR A 102 -5.36 8.84 4.51
N THR A 103 -6.03 9.11 3.39
CA THR A 103 -7.04 10.14 3.23
C THR A 103 -8.27 9.60 2.49
N LEU A 104 -9.40 10.25 2.68
CA LEU A 104 -10.72 9.81 2.23
C LEU A 104 -10.85 9.76 0.70
N LEU A 105 -10.40 10.80 -0.01
CA LEU A 105 -10.56 10.85 -1.47
C LEU A 105 -9.60 9.88 -2.17
N ALA A 106 -8.40 9.69 -1.63
CA ALA A 106 -7.50 8.64 -2.09
C ALA A 106 -8.13 7.24 -1.93
N LEU A 107 -8.86 6.99 -0.84
CA LEU A 107 -9.58 5.73 -0.61
C LEU A 107 -10.72 5.54 -1.60
N SER A 108 -11.49 6.60 -1.83
CA SER A 108 -12.58 6.62 -2.79
C SER A 108 -12.10 6.32 -4.21
N ALA A 109 -10.97 6.88 -4.63
CA ALA A 109 -10.38 6.66 -5.95
C ALA A 109 -9.90 5.20 -6.15
N GLU A 110 -9.28 4.61 -5.13
CA GLU A 110 -8.84 3.21 -5.17
C GLU A 110 -10.03 2.25 -5.25
N GLU A 111 -11.05 2.45 -4.40
CA GLU A 111 -12.26 1.62 -4.41
C GLU A 111 -13.02 1.74 -5.74
N LEU A 112 -13.09 2.94 -6.34
CA LEU A 112 -13.65 3.11 -7.68
C LEU A 112 -12.89 2.33 -8.74
N LYS A 113 -11.56 2.31 -8.68
CA LYS A 113 -10.72 1.56 -9.61
C LYS A 113 -11.00 0.06 -9.49
N ALA A 114 -11.09 -0.47 -8.27
CA ALA A 114 -11.44 -1.86 -8.02
C ALA A 114 -12.85 -2.22 -8.53
N GLN A 115 -13.81 -1.30 -8.40
CA GLN A 115 -15.18 -1.52 -8.87
C GLN A 115 -15.34 -1.49 -10.39
N ARG A 116 -14.47 -0.76 -11.11
CA ARG A 116 -14.52 -0.69 -12.57
C ARG A 116 -14.44 -2.06 -13.24
N GLU A 117 -13.72 -3.00 -12.62
CA GLU A 117 -13.50 -4.35 -13.15
C GLU A 117 -14.50 -5.37 -12.60
N SER A 118 -15.13 -5.09 -11.45
CA SER A 118 -15.90 -6.08 -10.68
C SER A 118 -17.40 -5.78 -10.55
N SER A 119 -17.85 -4.56 -10.92
CA SER A 119 -19.23 -4.10 -10.75
C SER A 119 -19.98 -3.96 -12.07
N SER A 120 -21.32 -4.01 -12.01
CA SER A 120 -22.16 -3.68 -13.17
C SER A 120 -21.94 -2.23 -13.62
N ALA A 121 -22.17 -1.94 -14.90
CA ALA A 121 -22.02 -0.59 -15.45
C ALA A 121 -22.90 0.45 -14.74
N GLY A 122 -24.12 0.07 -14.35
CA GLY A 122 -25.03 0.93 -13.60
C GLY A 122 -24.52 1.23 -12.18
N THR A 123 -24.08 0.20 -11.47
CA THR A 123 -23.48 0.34 -10.12
C THR A 123 -22.24 1.21 -10.15
N TYR A 124 -21.33 0.97 -11.10
CA TYR A 124 -20.12 1.78 -11.26
C TYR A 124 -20.44 3.25 -11.56
N ARG A 125 -21.42 3.53 -12.45
CA ARG A 125 -21.83 4.90 -12.76
C ARG A 125 -22.37 5.64 -11.54
N ASN A 126 -23.17 4.97 -10.72
CA ASN A 126 -23.72 5.54 -9.49
C ASN A 126 -22.62 5.83 -8.47
N ASN A 127 -21.70 4.87 -8.25
CA ASN A 127 -20.60 5.06 -7.31
C ASN A 127 -19.61 6.13 -7.77
N ARG A 128 -19.36 6.23 -9.08
CA ARG A 128 -18.57 7.32 -9.66
C ARG A 128 -19.23 8.69 -9.43
N TYR A 129 -20.56 8.75 -9.44
CA TYR A 129 -21.28 9.99 -9.11
C TYR A 129 -21.20 10.30 -7.60
N ALA A 130 -21.31 9.29 -6.74
CA ALA A 130 -21.14 9.43 -5.30
C ALA A 130 -19.74 9.93 -4.92
N ASP A 131 -18.69 9.37 -5.54
CA ASP A 131 -17.31 9.81 -5.38
C ASP A 131 -17.12 11.30 -5.76
N ARG A 132 -17.72 11.74 -6.87
CA ARG A 132 -17.65 13.15 -7.30
C ARG A 132 -18.27 14.10 -6.28
N LEU A 133 -19.42 13.74 -5.72
CA LEU A 133 -20.08 14.56 -4.71
C LEU A 133 -19.29 14.58 -3.39
N LEU A 134 -18.70 13.44 -3.01
CA LEU A 134 -17.83 13.36 -1.85
C LEU A 134 -16.59 14.25 -2.02
N ASN A 135 -15.97 14.25 -3.21
CA ASN A 135 -14.87 15.15 -3.56
C ASN A 135 -15.28 16.63 -3.41
N SER A 136 -16.41 17.02 -4.00
CA SER A 136 -16.92 18.39 -3.90
C SER A 136 -17.14 18.80 -2.44
N PHE A 137 -17.76 17.93 -1.62
CA PHE A 137 -17.99 18.20 -0.21
C PHE A 137 -16.68 18.38 0.57
N VAL A 138 -15.71 17.48 0.37
CA VAL A 138 -14.40 17.57 1.04
C VAL A 138 -13.71 18.88 0.69
N HIS A 139 -13.71 19.30 -0.57
CA HIS A 139 -13.11 20.57 -1.00
C HIS A 139 -13.84 21.82 -0.50
N ILE A 140 -15.13 21.74 -0.20
CA ILE A 140 -15.87 22.83 0.44
C ILE A 140 -15.48 22.96 1.92
N ARG A 141 -15.24 21.83 2.60
CA ARG A 141 -14.95 21.77 4.04
C ARG A 141 -13.48 22.02 4.36
N SER A 142 -12.58 21.53 3.51
CA SER A 142 -11.14 21.54 3.69
C SER A 142 -10.46 21.84 2.36
N GLU A 143 -9.45 22.71 2.35
CA GLU A 143 -8.66 22.99 1.13
C GLU A 143 -7.93 21.74 0.61
N THR A 144 -7.73 20.74 1.47
CA THR A 144 -7.05 19.46 1.19
C THR A 144 -7.90 18.25 1.62
N ASP A 145 -7.48 17.04 1.20
CA ASP A 145 -8.14 15.78 1.53
C ASP A 145 -8.13 15.49 3.05
N VAL A 146 -9.11 14.73 3.54
CA VAL A 146 -9.31 14.46 4.97
C VAL A 146 -8.61 13.16 5.36
N PRO A 147 -7.70 13.17 6.35
CA PRO A 147 -7.12 11.94 6.88
C PRO A 147 -8.19 10.99 7.40
N LEU A 148 -8.10 9.69 7.10
CA LEU A 148 -9.09 8.70 7.57
C LEU A 148 -9.18 8.66 9.10
N SER A 149 -8.06 8.90 9.80
CA SER A 149 -8.00 8.99 11.26
C SER A 149 -8.75 10.18 11.86
N ALA A 150 -9.08 11.18 11.05
CA ALA A 150 -9.81 12.38 11.46
C ALA A 150 -11.31 12.29 11.13
N LEU A 151 -11.79 11.19 10.54
CA LEU A 151 -13.20 11.00 10.24
C LEU A 151 -13.98 10.64 11.49
N THR A 152 -15.02 11.43 11.78
CA THR A 152 -15.89 11.26 12.95
C THR A 152 -17.34 11.05 12.51
N ILE A 153 -18.23 10.76 13.47
CA ILE A 153 -19.67 10.65 13.21
C ILE A 153 -20.22 12.00 12.71
N GLU A 154 -19.70 13.11 13.21
CA GLU A 154 -20.10 14.45 12.77
C GLU A 154 -19.80 14.69 11.29
N PHE A 155 -18.72 14.12 10.75
CA PHE A 155 -18.44 14.20 9.31
C PHE A 155 -19.55 13.58 8.46
N PHE A 156 -20.13 12.45 8.91
CA PHE A 156 -21.23 11.78 8.22
C PHE A 156 -22.51 12.64 8.24
N GLU A 157 -22.82 13.23 9.39
CA GLU A 157 -23.98 14.11 9.52
C GLU A 157 -23.81 15.38 8.70
N ASP A 158 -22.63 15.99 8.71
CA ASP A 158 -22.31 17.16 7.89
C ASP A 158 -22.45 16.86 6.39
N TYR A 159 -21.97 15.69 5.95
CA TYR A 159 -22.13 15.27 4.55
C TYR A 159 -23.60 15.03 4.19
N ARG A 160 -24.38 14.42 5.10
CA ARG A 160 -25.82 14.23 4.93
C ARG A 160 -26.56 15.56 4.80
N LEU A 161 -26.23 16.54 5.64
CA LEU A 161 -26.80 17.88 5.61
C LEU A 161 -26.44 18.61 4.32
N TYR A 162 -25.20 18.49 3.85
CA TYR A 162 -24.76 19.00 2.55
C TYR A 162 -25.63 18.46 1.41
N LEU A 163 -25.79 17.13 1.31
CA LEU A 163 -26.62 16.52 0.26
C LEU A 163 -28.09 16.96 0.34
N LYS A 164 -28.62 17.16 1.55
CA LYS A 164 -29.98 17.68 1.75
C LYS A 164 -30.11 19.13 1.25
N ARG A 165 -29.09 19.97 1.50
CA ARG A 165 -29.05 21.36 1.03
C ARG A 165 -28.99 21.47 -0.49
N GLU A 166 -28.29 20.55 -1.15
CA GLU A 166 -28.24 20.44 -2.62
C GLU A 166 -29.56 19.91 -3.23
N GLY A 167 -30.56 19.55 -2.42
CA GLY A 167 -31.89 19.16 -2.88
C GLY A 167 -32.02 17.71 -3.32
N TYR A 168 -31.08 16.84 -2.96
CA TYR A 168 -31.16 15.41 -3.29
C TYR A 168 -32.32 14.71 -2.56
N ALA A 169 -32.99 13.80 -3.27
CA ALA A 169 -34.03 12.96 -2.68
C ALA A 169 -33.46 12.00 -1.60
N PRO A 170 -34.24 11.62 -0.57
CA PRO A 170 -33.75 10.76 0.52
C PRO A 170 -33.10 9.44 0.07
N ALA A 171 -33.65 8.79 -0.97
CA ALA A 171 -33.09 7.56 -1.51
C ALA A 171 -31.70 7.76 -2.14
N THR A 172 -31.49 8.90 -2.81
CA THR A 172 -30.21 9.29 -3.39
C THR A 172 -29.19 9.61 -2.30
N ILE A 173 -29.61 10.35 -1.26
CA ILE A 173 -28.77 10.63 -0.08
C ILE A 173 -28.28 9.32 0.55
N ASN A 174 -29.18 8.36 0.78
CA ASN A 174 -28.81 7.07 1.36
C ASN A 174 -27.82 6.31 0.48
N SER A 175 -27.96 6.37 -0.85
CA SER A 175 -27.02 5.73 -1.77
C SER A 175 -25.61 6.32 -1.65
N HIS A 176 -25.50 7.64 -1.47
CA HIS A 176 -24.22 8.33 -1.25
C HIS A 176 -23.62 8.05 0.13
N LEU A 177 -24.45 7.95 1.17
CA LEU A 177 -23.99 7.53 2.50
C LEU A 177 -23.52 6.07 2.51
N CYS A 178 -24.18 5.18 1.77
CA CYS A 178 -23.72 3.79 1.59
C CYS A 178 -22.33 3.72 0.94
N TRP A 179 -22.05 4.59 -0.03
CA TRP A 179 -20.70 4.72 -0.59
C TRP A 179 -19.69 5.11 0.47
N LEU A 180 -19.95 6.16 1.26
CA LEU A 180 -19.07 6.59 2.34
C LEU A 180 -18.86 5.48 3.40
N SER A 181 -19.92 4.78 3.81
CA SER A 181 -19.83 3.65 4.75
C SER A 181 -18.98 2.51 4.21
N ARG A 182 -19.05 2.23 2.90
CA ARG A 182 -18.19 1.23 2.25
C ARG A 182 -16.72 1.62 2.34
N LEU A 183 -16.39 2.90 2.14
CA LEU A 183 -15.02 3.39 2.32
C LEU A 183 -14.57 3.20 3.77
N MET A 184 -15.42 3.50 4.76
CA MET A 184 -15.05 3.26 6.16
C MET A 184 -14.82 1.79 6.48
N TYR A 185 -15.65 0.89 5.94
CA TYR A 185 -15.42 -0.55 6.09
C TYR A 185 -14.06 -0.97 5.49
N ARG A 186 -13.72 -0.45 4.31
CA ARG A 186 -12.43 -0.70 3.64
C ARG A 186 -11.24 -0.11 4.38
N ALA A 187 -11.41 1.00 5.08
CA ALA A 187 -10.35 1.63 5.87
C ALA A 187 -9.91 0.78 7.07
N VAL A 188 -10.80 -0.08 7.58
CA VAL A 188 -10.60 -0.89 8.80
C VAL A 188 -10.31 -2.37 8.47
N SER A 189 -10.55 -2.81 7.23
CA SER A 189 -10.35 -4.20 6.76
C SER A 189 -8.95 -4.41 6.17
#